data_AF-A0A7W0TJ55-F1
#
_entry.id   AF-A0A7W0TJ55-F1
#
_cell.length_a   1.000
_cell.length_b   1.000
_cell.length_c   1.000
_cell.angle_alpha   90.00
_cell.angle_beta   90.00
_cell.angle_gamma   90.00
#
_symmetry.space_group_name_H-M   'P 1'
#
loop_
_entity.id
_entity.type
_entity.pdbx_description
1 polymer ?
#
loop_
_entity_poly.entity_id
_entity_poly.type
_entity_poly.pdbx_seq_one_letter_code
_entity_poly.pdbx_strand_id
1 'polypeptide(L)'
;MSRAIFTPELLDRCISCGFCLPACPTYVRTGVEVSSPRGRIDLMRALEAGELPDGDATVDEESSFCLGCRACEPVCPAGVQYGALLEEWRDHTWQRRGRSRRLLLGPLLWGANRAWRLRLLGLVRRHARGGPRAGDGPQLLLGCYERALFPRVSRAARKLAPALRVDRGQGCCGALHAHNGEL
;
A
#
# COMPACT_ATOMS: atom_id res chain seq x y z
N MET A 1 10.90 27.97 8.69
CA MET A 1 9.55 27.65 8.19
C MET A 1 9.51 26.15 7.99
N SER A 2 8.82 25.41 8.86
CA SER A 2 8.66 23.96 8.69
C SER A 2 7.84 23.72 7.43
N ARG A 3 8.24 22.74 6.63
CA ARG A 3 7.53 22.34 5.42
C ARG A 3 6.24 21.64 5.83
N ALA A 4 5.11 22.04 5.24
CA ALA A 4 3.82 21.41 5.51
C ALA A 4 3.88 19.90 5.20
N ILE A 5 3.28 19.07 6.05
CA ILE A 5 3.24 17.62 5.90
C ILE A 5 2.07 17.25 4.98
N PHE A 6 0.92 17.88 5.18
CA PHE A 6 -0.31 17.64 4.43
C PHE A 6 -0.64 18.78 3.48
N THR A 7 -1.35 18.47 2.40
CA THR A 7 -1.95 19.48 1.51
C THR A 7 -3.12 20.18 2.24
N PRO A 8 -3.05 21.49 2.53
CA PRO A 8 -4.05 22.19 3.36
C PRO A 8 -5.48 22.07 2.82
N GLU A 9 -5.66 22.18 1.50
CA GLU A 9 -6.98 22.09 0.85
C GLU A 9 -7.66 20.73 1.01
N LEU A 10 -6.87 19.68 1.28
CA LEU A 10 -7.38 18.35 1.58
C LEU A 10 -7.73 18.20 3.06
N LEU A 11 -6.87 18.71 3.94
CA LEU A 11 -6.99 18.56 5.39
C LEU A 11 -8.13 19.42 5.98
N ASP A 12 -8.29 20.64 5.48
CA ASP A 12 -9.29 21.60 5.97
C ASP A 12 -10.72 21.26 5.53
N ARG A 13 -10.86 20.37 4.53
CA ARG A 13 -12.16 19.94 4.01
C ARG A 13 -12.99 19.17 5.03
N CYS A 14 -12.35 18.50 6.00
CA CYS A 14 -13.07 17.72 7.00
C CYS A 14 -13.81 18.64 7.98
N ILE A 15 -15.14 18.57 8.02
CA ILE A 15 -15.94 19.34 8.99
C ILE A 15 -16.18 18.59 10.32
N SER A 16 -15.44 17.51 10.57
CA SER A 16 -15.54 16.66 11.78
C SER A 16 -16.95 16.15 12.13
N CYS A 17 -17.84 15.99 11.13
CA CYS A 17 -19.23 15.59 11.30
C CYS A 17 -19.47 14.13 11.73
N GLY A 18 -18.50 13.23 11.50
CA GLY A 18 -18.59 11.83 11.93
C GLY A 18 -19.34 10.87 11.00
N PHE A 19 -19.82 11.28 9.82
CA PHE A 19 -20.46 10.37 8.85
C PHE A 19 -19.57 9.20 8.41
N CYS A 20 -18.24 9.37 8.50
CA CYS A 20 -17.26 8.35 8.19
C CYS A 20 -17.13 7.25 9.26
N LEU A 21 -17.65 7.46 10.48
CA LEU A 21 -17.50 6.53 11.60
C LEU A 21 -18.08 5.13 11.27
N PRO A 22 -19.38 4.97 10.96
CA PRO A 22 -19.94 3.64 10.68
C PRO A 22 -19.41 3.01 9.39
N ALA A 23 -18.85 3.80 8.47
CA ALA A 23 -18.27 3.30 7.23
C ALA A 23 -16.84 2.72 7.41
N CYS A 24 -16.16 3.05 8.51
CA CYS A 24 -14.79 2.61 8.73
C CYS A 24 -14.75 1.24 9.43
N PRO A 25 -14.18 0.20 8.80
CA PRO A 25 -14.14 -1.14 9.40
C PRO A 25 -13.30 -1.18 10.67
N THR A 26 -12.23 -0.38 10.74
CA THR A 26 -11.37 -0.29 11.92
C THR A 26 -12.14 0.26 13.11
N TYR A 27 -12.86 1.37 12.94
CA TYR A 27 -13.69 1.96 14.00
C TYR A 27 -14.84 1.04 14.40
N VAL A 28 -15.55 0.44 13.43
CA VAL A 28 -16.64 -0.50 13.72
C VAL A 28 -16.15 -1.68 14.55
N ARG A 29 -14.90 -2.12 14.34
CA ARG A 29 -14.31 -3.21 15.10
C ARG A 29 -13.81 -2.79 16.48
N THR A 30 -13.18 -1.62 16.61
CA THR A 30 -12.53 -1.20 17.86
C THR A 30 -13.42 -0.38 18.78
N GLY A 31 -14.39 0.36 18.23
CA GLY A 31 -15.17 1.38 18.95
C GLY A 31 -14.35 2.61 19.38
N VAL A 32 -13.05 2.64 19.08
CA VAL A 32 -12.14 3.72 19.46
C VAL A 32 -12.13 4.78 18.37
N GLU A 33 -12.62 5.97 18.69
CA GLU A 33 -12.79 7.04 17.70
C GLU A 33 -11.48 7.51 17.06
N VAL A 34 -10.39 7.51 17.80
CA VAL A 34 -9.04 7.81 17.27
C VAL A 34 -8.72 6.91 16.07
N SER A 35 -9.17 5.65 16.11
CA SER A 35 -9.02 4.67 15.03
C SER A 35 -10.08 4.77 13.92
N SER A 36 -10.78 5.91 13.82
CA SER A 36 -11.71 6.23 12.74
C SER A 36 -11.09 7.19 11.72
N PRO A 37 -11.72 7.42 10.55
CA PRO A 37 -11.22 8.38 9.56
C PRO A 37 -11.25 9.81 10.10
N ARG A 38 -12.28 10.18 10.88
CA ARG A 38 -12.37 11.48 11.55
C ARG A 38 -11.23 11.65 12.56
N GLY A 39 -11.12 10.71 13.50
CA GLY A 39 -10.09 10.77 14.54
C GLY A 39 -8.68 10.81 13.97
N ARG A 40 -8.42 10.08 12.86
CA ARG A 40 -7.15 10.17 12.15
C ARG A 40 -6.89 11.52 11.50
N ILE A 41 -7.92 12.17 10.93
CA ILE A 41 -7.76 13.54 10.42
C ILE A 41 -7.47 14.51 11.58
N ASP A 42 -8.08 14.30 12.75
CA ASP A 42 -7.78 15.12 13.93
C ASP A 42 -6.31 14.90 14.39
N LEU A 43 -5.80 13.68 14.32
CA LEU A 43 -4.36 13.40 14.53
C LEU A 43 -3.47 14.07 13.48
N MET A 44 -3.86 14.04 12.20
CA MET A 44 -3.13 14.72 11.12
C MET A 44 -3.06 16.23 11.37
N ARG A 45 -4.16 16.85 11.82
CA ARG A 45 -4.20 18.28 12.19
C ARG A 45 -3.31 18.60 13.36
N ALA A 46 -3.39 17.82 14.43
CA ALA A 46 -2.56 18.02 15.61
C ALA A 46 -1.06 17.84 15.29
N LEU A 47 -0.72 16.91 14.37
CA LEU A 47 0.64 16.76 13.85
C LEU A 47 1.08 17.97 13.01
N GLU A 48 0.25 18.45 12.08
CA GLU A 48 0.53 19.62 11.22
C GLU A 48 0.70 20.91 12.04
N ALA A 49 -0.14 21.09 13.07
CA ALA A 49 -0.08 22.22 13.99
C ALA A 49 1.13 22.16 14.94
N GLY A 50 1.83 21.02 15.01
CA GLY A 50 2.93 20.80 15.95
C GLY A 50 2.48 20.60 17.40
N GLU A 51 1.20 20.32 17.63
CA GLU A 51 0.65 19.99 18.95
C GLU A 51 1.06 18.56 19.38
N LEU A 52 1.19 17.66 18.39
CA LEU A 52 1.77 16.34 18.58
C LEU A 52 3.19 16.29 18.00
N PRO A 53 4.16 15.70 18.71
CA PRO A 53 5.52 15.61 18.23
C PRO A 53 5.62 14.68 17.01
N ASP A 54 6.48 15.03 16.05
CA ASP A 54 6.77 14.14 14.94
C ASP A 54 7.45 12.86 15.46
N GLY A 55 6.83 11.71 15.21
CA GLY A 55 7.23 10.43 15.79
C GLY A 55 6.48 10.01 17.06
N ASP A 56 5.40 10.71 17.41
CA ASP A 56 4.42 10.21 18.39
C ASP A 56 3.95 8.79 18.01
N ALA A 57 3.92 7.89 19.00
CA ALA A 57 3.62 6.48 18.79
C ALA A 57 2.20 6.25 18.28
N THR A 58 1.24 7.04 18.76
CA THR A 58 -0.18 6.94 18.39
C THR A 58 -0.39 7.40 16.95
N VAL A 59 0.20 8.54 16.58
CA VAL A 59 0.17 9.05 15.19
C VAL A 59 0.74 8.01 14.23
N ASP A 60 1.87 7.43 14.59
CA ASP A 60 2.55 6.42 13.79
C ASP A 60 1.74 5.12 13.66
N GLU A 61 1.17 4.64 14.76
CA GLU A 61 0.33 3.45 14.78
C GLU A 61 -0.91 3.63 13.91
N GLU A 62 -1.63 4.75 14.08
CA GLU A 62 -2.88 5.00 13.37
C GLU A 62 -2.70 5.18 11.86
N SER A 63 -1.56 5.70 11.42
CA SER A 63 -1.19 5.76 10.00
C SER A 63 -1.12 4.35 9.35
N SER A 64 -0.67 3.36 10.12
CA SER A 64 -0.49 1.97 9.67
C SER A 64 -1.73 1.12 9.95
N PHE A 65 -2.49 1.45 10.99
CA PHE A 65 -3.73 0.75 11.36
C PHE A 65 -4.88 1.01 10.37
N CYS A 66 -4.84 2.13 9.64
CA CYS A 66 -5.76 2.37 8.54
C CYS A 66 -5.53 1.39 7.37
N LEU A 67 -6.54 0.61 6.98
CA LEU A 67 -6.40 -0.34 5.85
C LEU A 67 -6.29 0.31 4.46
N GLY A 68 -6.58 1.62 4.33
CA GLY A 68 -6.60 2.30 3.03
C GLY A 68 -7.77 1.88 2.12
N CYS A 69 -8.84 1.31 2.67
CA CYS A 69 -10.00 0.86 1.89
C CYS A 69 -10.88 1.98 1.29
N ARG A 70 -10.72 3.23 1.78
CA ARG A 70 -11.44 4.42 1.30
C ARG A 70 -12.97 4.38 1.40
N ALA A 71 -13.54 3.45 2.18
CA ALA A 71 -14.98 3.39 2.44
C ALA A 71 -15.57 4.68 3.05
N CYS A 72 -14.73 5.49 3.69
CA CYS A 72 -15.10 6.78 4.28
C CYS A 72 -15.35 7.90 3.28
N GLU A 73 -14.79 7.83 2.08
CA GLU A 73 -14.91 8.89 1.06
C GLU A 73 -16.31 9.01 0.45
N PRO A 74 -16.95 7.92 -0.06
CA PRO A 74 -18.26 8.04 -0.69
C PRO A 74 -19.37 8.46 0.28
N VAL A 75 -19.18 8.24 1.60
CA VAL A 75 -20.14 8.66 2.63
C VAL A 75 -19.88 10.08 3.15
N CYS A 76 -18.78 10.71 2.75
CA CYS A 76 -18.39 12.01 3.29
C CYS A 76 -19.17 13.15 2.59
N PRO A 77 -20.03 13.90 3.30
CA PRO A 77 -20.76 15.01 2.68
C PRO A 77 -19.86 16.17 2.28
N ALA A 78 -18.69 16.31 2.91
CA ALA A 78 -17.71 17.33 2.57
C ALA A 78 -16.76 16.92 1.43
N GLY A 79 -16.84 15.67 0.96
CA GLY A 79 -16.00 15.16 -0.14
C GLY A 79 -14.52 15.09 0.20
N VAL A 80 -14.17 14.69 1.42
CA VAL A 80 -12.77 14.52 1.86
C VAL A 80 -12.07 13.44 1.03
N GLN A 81 -10.92 13.77 0.45
CA GLN A 81 -10.06 12.82 -0.27
C GLN A 81 -9.11 12.11 0.71
N TYR A 82 -9.67 11.25 1.55
CA TYR A 82 -8.94 10.61 2.65
C TYR A 82 -7.73 9.79 2.18
N GLY A 83 -7.84 9.11 1.04
CA GLY A 83 -6.75 8.32 0.47
C GLY A 83 -5.49 9.15 0.18
N ALA A 84 -5.66 10.36 -0.36
CA ALA A 84 -4.53 11.26 -0.64
C ALA A 84 -3.84 11.70 0.67
N LEU A 85 -4.63 12.08 1.68
CA LEU A 85 -4.10 12.41 3.02
C LEU A 85 -3.37 11.22 3.66
N LEU A 86 -3.90 10.00 3.52
CA LEU A 86 -3.26 8.79 4.04
C LEU A 86 -1.92 8.51 3.35
N GLU A 87 -1.83 8.75 2.05
CA GLU A 87 -0.58 8.60 1.28
C GLU A 87 0.47 9.61 1.73
N GLU A 88 0.10 10.89 1.87
CA GLU A 88 0.96 11.95 2.45
C GLU A 88 1.45 11.57 3.85
N TRP A 89 0.54 11.10 4.71
CA TRP A 89 0.87 10.68 6.07
C TRP A 89 1.88 9.54 6.11
N ARG A 90 1.67 8.53 5.26
CA ARG A 90 2.52 7.34 5.20
C ARG A 90 3.87 7.65 4.58
N ASP A 91 3.93 8.50 3.56
CA ASP A 91 5.19 8.96 2.98
C ASP A 91 6.01 9.74 4.01
N HIS A 92 5.39 10.67 4.75
CA HIS A 92 6.05 11.40 5.84
C HIS A 92 6.59 10.45 6.92
N THR A 93 5.73 9.55 7.43
CA THR A 93 6.11 8.55 8.45
C THR A 93 7.23 7.63 7.96
N TRP A 94 7.16 7.22 6.69
CA TRP A 94 8.17 6.39 6.04
C TRP A 94 9.50 7.12 5.86
N GLN A 95 9.50 8.39 5.43
CA GLN A 95 10.71 9.19 5.28
C GLN A 95 11.38 9.48 6.62
N ARG A 96 10.59 9.70 7.68
CA ARG A 96 11.07 9.85 9.05
C ARG A 96 11.77 8.58 9.55
N ARG A 97 11.08 7.44 9.54
CA ARG A 97 11.60 6.13 9.99
C ARG A 97 12.72 5.59 9.09
N GLY A 98 12.62 5.85 7.79
CA GLY A 98 13.46 5.31 6.74
C GLY A 98 14.86 5.93 6.66
N ARG A 99 15.11 7.07 7.32
CA ARG A 99 16.42 7.73 7.30
C ARG A 99 17.52 6.92 7.99
N SER A 100 17.19 6.22 9.08
CA SER A 100 18.11 5.28 9.76
C SER A 100 18.23 3.93 9.03
N ARG A 101 17.11 3.36 8.57
CA ARG A 101 17.10 2.08 7.83
C ARG A 101 17.71 2.16 6.43
N ARG A 102 17.65 3.30 5.73
CA ARG A 102 18.26 3.47 4.39
C ARG A 102 19.78 3.31 4.39
N LEU A 103 20.45 3.71 5.47
CA LEU A 103 21.91 3.59 5.56
C LEU A 103 22.35 2.15 5.82
N LEU A 104 21.61 1.42 6.67
CA LEU A 104 21.96 0.04 7.05
C LEU A 104 21.38 -1.03 6.11
N LEU A 105 20.12 -0.90 5.72
CA LEU A 105 19.39 -1.87 4.91
C LEU A 105 19.25 -1.45 3.45
N GLY A 106 19.57 -0.21 3.08
CA GLY A 106 19.52 0.26 1.69
C GLY A 106 20.36 -0.60 0.73
N PRO A 107 21.64 -0.88 1.03
CA PRO A 107 22.48 -1.76 0.20
C PRO A 107 22.01 -3.22 0.21
N LEU A 108 21.53 -3.72 1.35
CA LEU A 108 21.01 -5.08 1.50
C LEU A 108 19.72 -5.28 0.68
N LEU A 109 18.77 -4.35 0.81
CA LEU A 109 17.52 -4.35 0.05
C LEU A 109 17.77 -4.03 -1.43
N TRP A 110 18.74 -3.17 -1.77
CA TRP A 110 19.17 -2.98 -3.16
C TRP A 110 19.79 -4.24 -3.76
N GLY A 111 20.56 -5.00 -2.96
CA GLY A 111 21.14 -6.29 -3.32
C GLY A 111 20.10 -7.42 -3.42
N ALA A 112 19.13 -7.46 -2.50
CA ALA A 112 18.05 -8.44 -2.46
C ALA A 112 16.95 -8.17 -3.50
N ASN A 113 16.63 -6.90 -3.73
CA ASN A 113 15.68 -6.43 -4.75
C ASN A 113 16.34 -6.29 -6.13
N ARG A 114 17.59 -6.77 -6.28
CA ARG A 114 18.25 -6.90 -7.57
C ARG A 114 17.58 -8.05 -8.30
N ALA A 115 16.57 -7.69 -9.09
CA ALA A 115 15.67 -8.59 -9.83
C ALA A 115 16.37 -9.73 -10.58
N TRP A 116 17.67 -9.60 -10.92
CA TRP A 116 18.46 -10.66 -11.54
C TRP A 116 18.60 -11.92 -10.67
N ARG A 117 18.73 -11.84 -9.34
CA ARG A 117 18.83 -13.03 -8.47
C ARG A 117 17.50 -13.79 -8.38
N LEU A 118 16.41 -13.05 -8.24
CA LEU A 118 15.05 -13.61 -8.27
C LEU A 118 14.68 -14.16 -9.67
N ARG A 119 15.13 -13.49 -10.75
CA ARG A 119 15.01 -13.99 -12.12
C ARG A 119 15.84 -15.25 -12.35
N LEU A 120 17.06 -15.34 -11.82
CA LEU A 120 17.89 -16.55 -11.86
C LEU A 120 17.23 -17.72 -11.13
N LEU A 121 16.65 -17.49 -9.94
CA LEU A 121 15.83 -18.49 -9.25
C LEU A 121 14.63 -18.95 -10.10
N GLY A 122 13.98 -18.01 -10.80
CA GLY A 122 12.91 -18.32 -11.75
C GLY A 122 13.34 -19.15 -12.97
N LEU A 123 14.59 -18.98 -13.43
CA LEU A 123 15.19 -19.80 -14.49
C LEU A 123 15.45 -21.25 -14.03
N VAL A 124 15.89 -21.43 -12.78
CA VAL A 124 16.14 -22.75 -12.19
C VAL A 124 14.83 -23.49 -11.87
N ARG A 125 13.83 -22.81 -11.28
CA ARG A 125 12.58 -23.44 -10.82
C ARG A 125 11.46 -23.49 -11.88
N ARG A 126 11.70 -22.93 -13.09
CA ARG A 126 10.85 -22.94 -14.30
C ARG A 126 9.38 -22.54 -14.09
N HIS A 127 9.03 -21.26 -13.97
CA HIS A 127 7.63 -20.79 -13.89
C HIS A 127 6.85 -20.91 -15.24
N ALA A 128 5.57 -20.50 -15.28
CA ALA A 128 4.79 -20.45 -16.51
C ALA A 128 5.45 -19.59 -17.60
N ARG A 129 5.46 -20.06 -18.86
CA ARG A 129 6.09 -19.35 -19.98
C ARG A 129 5.12 -18.37 -20.63
N GLY A 130 5.62 -17.16 -20.91
CA GLY A 130 4.92 -16.14 -21.69
C GLY A 130 5.32 -16.12 -23.16
N GLY A 131 4.61 -15.30 -23.93
CA GLY A 131 4.89 -14.94 -25.33
C GLY A 131 5.00 -13.42 -25.48
N PRO A 132 5.26 -12.89 -26.69
CA PRO A 132 5.09 -11.46 -26.97
C PRO A 132 3.67 -11.00 -26.59
N ARG A 133 3.51 -9.72 -26.25
CA ARG A 133 2.25 -9.14 -25.76
C ARG A 133 1.11 -9.51 -26.71
N ALA A 134 0.20 -10.36 -26.25
CA ALA A 134 -0.79 -10.99 -27.13
C ALA A 134 -2.21 -10.76 -26.60
N GLY A 135 -2.93 -9.82 -27.22
CA GLY A 135 -4.39 -9.71 -27.29
C GLY A 135 -5.19 -9.56 -25.98
N ASP A 136 -6.50 -9.41 -26.14
CA ASP A 136 -7.47 -9.35 -25.04
C ASP A 136 -7.63 -10.72 -24.36
N GLY A 137 -7.88 -10.70 -23.04
CA GLY A 137 -8.08 -11.89 -22.21
C GLY A 137 -7.38 -11.82 -20.84
N PRO A 138 -7.67 -12.77 -19.94
CA PRO A 138 -7.14 -12.75 -18.58
C PRO A 138 -5.62 -13.00 -18.56
N GLN A 139 -4.88 -12.11 -17.88
CA GLN A 139 -3.42 -12.12 -17.83
C GLN A 139 -2.95 -12.72 -16.50
N LEU A 140 -1.99 -13.64 -16.58
CA LEU A 140 -1.27 -14.17 -15.42
C LEU A 140 -0.04 -13.30 -15.15
N LEU A 141 -0.12 -12.61 -14.02
CA LEU A 141 0.85 -11.64 -13.54
C LEU A 141 1.99 -12.34 -12.78
N LEU A 142 3.16 -12.50 -13.42
CA LEU A 142 4.28 -13.28 -12.87
C LEU A 142 5.29 -12.46 -12.05
N GLY A 143 5.40 -11.13 -12.23
CA GLY A 143 6.24 -10.24 -11.40
C GLY A 143 7.67 -10.72 -11.04
N CYS A 144 8.34 -10.11 -10.07
CA CYS A 144 9.61 -10.67 -9.54
C CYS A 144 9.37 -11.76 -8.47
N TYR A 145 8.26 -11.65 -7.74
CA TYR A 145 7.94 -12.46 -6.57
C TYR A 145 7.28 -13.81 -6.95
N GLU A 146 6.21 -13.80 -7.75
CA GLU A 146 5.51 -15.01 -8.22
C GLU A 146 6.45 -15.96 -8.99
N ARG A 147 7.36 -15.44 -9.83
CA ARG A 147 8.43 -16.25 -10.48
C ARG A 147 9.37 -16.96 -9.51
N ALA A 148 9.67 -16.35 -8.37
CA ALA A 148 10.64 -16.85 -7.41
C ALA A 148 10.01 -17.77 -6.36
N LEU A 149 8.82 -17.43 -5.87
CA LEU A 149 8.22 -18.05 -4.69
C LEU A 149 7.08 -19.01 -5.01
N PHE A 150 6.32 -18.75 -6.07
CA PHE A 150 5.18 -19.60 -6.45
C PHE A 150 5.27 -20.17 -7.88
N PRO A 151 6.43 -20.71 -8.33
CA PRO A 151 6.58 -21.20 -9.70
C PRO A 151 5.68 -22.42 -10.00
N ARG A 152 5.22 -23.16 -8.98
CA ARG A 152 4.26 -24.27 -9.14
C ARG A 152 2.84 -23.77 -9.41
N VAL A 153 2.42 -22.70 -8.73
CA VAL A 153 1.07 -22.12 -8.83
C VAL A 153 0.87 -21.56 -10.23
N SER A 154 1.77 -20.69 -10.70
CA SER A 154 1.72 -20.18 -12.07
C SER A 154 1.65 -21.28 -13.15
N ARG A 155 2.43 -22.37 -13.00
CA ARG A 155 2.35 -23.53 -13.92
C ARG A 155 1.01 -24.24 -13.86
N ALA A 156 0.49 -24.49 -12.66
CA ALA A 156 -0.79 -25.14 -12.46
C ALA A 156 -1.94 -24.29 -13.03
N ALA A 157 -1.94 -22.99 -12.75
CA ALA A 157 -2.92 -22.04 -13.29
C ALA A 157 -2.94 -22.07 -14.83
N ARG A 158 -1.76 -22.04 -15.48
CA ARG A 158 -1.67 -22.14 -16.95
C ARG A 158 -2.15 -23.49 -17.49
N LYS A 159 -1.95 -24.59 -16.74
CA LYS A 159 -2.42 -25.92 -17.13
C LYS A 159 -3.94 -26.05 -17.01
N LEU A 160 -4.52 -25.47 -15.97
CA LEU A 160 -5.96 -25.55 -15.66
C LEU A 160 -6.78 -24.56 -16.49
N ALA A 161 -6.23 -23.39 -16.81
CA ALA A 161 -6.90 -22.36 -17.59
C ALA A 161 -6.03 -21.94 -18.79
N PRO A 162 -6.13 -22.65 -19.94
CA PRO A 162 -5.33 -22.36 -21.13
C PRO A 162 -5.58 -20.98 -21.73
N ALA A 163 -6.75 -20.38 -21.44
CA ALA A 163 -7.10 -19.03 -21.86
C ALA A 163 -6.27 -17.94 -21.15
N LEU A 164 -5.67 -18.24 -19.99
CA LEU A 164 -4.75 -17.32 -19.34
C LEU A 164 -3.57 -17.05 -20.28
N ARG A 165 -3.16 -15.79 -20.38
CA ARG A 165 -1.94 -15.36 -21.12
C ARG A 165 -0.88 -14.85 -20.16
N VAL A 166 0.39 -14.87 -20.57
CA VAL A 166 1.49 -14.31 -19.76
C VAL A 166 2.25 -13.39 -20.70
N ASP A 167 2.15 -12.08 -20.45
CA ASP A 167 2.97 -11.11 -21.15
C ASP A 167 4.43 -11.21 -20.67
N ARG A 168 5.39 -11.21 -21.61
CA ARG A 168 6.83 -11.12 -21.31
C ARG A 168 7.25 -9.70 -20.93
N GLY A 169 6.48 -8.68 -21.30
CA GLY A 169 6.73 -7.26 -21.00
C GLY A 169 6.21 -6.78 -19.64
N GLN A 170 5.59 -7.65 -18.84
CA GLN A 170 5.04 -7.27 -17.53
C GLN A 170 6.14 -6.83 -16.54
N GLY A 171 5.89 -5.72 -15.84
CA GLY A 171 6.75 -5.17 -14.78
C GLY A 171 6.62 -5.93 -13.45
N CYS A 172 6.62 -5.18 -12.33
CA CYS A 172 6.37 -5.75 -11.01
C CYS A 172 4.88 -5.70 -10.66
N CYS A 173 4.27 -6.87 -10.57
CA CYS A 173 2.88 -7.06 -10.15
C CYS A 173 2.71 -8.24 -9.18
N GLY A 174 3.75 -9.06 -8.99
CA GLY A 174 3.66 -10.32 -8.24
C GLY A 174 3.57 -10.17 -6.71
N ALA A 175 3.47 -8.93 -6.22
CA ALA A 175 3.24 -8.63 -4.80
C ALA A 175 1.79 -8.22 -4.53
N LEU A 176 0.85 -8.38 -5.48
CA LEU A 176 -0.55 -7.97 -5.29
C LEU A 176 -1.15 -8.58 -4.01
N HIS A 177 -0.87 -9.85 -3.71
CA HIS A 177 -1.30 -10.50 -2.46
C HIS A 177 -0.70 -9.83 -1.21
N ALA A 178 0.58 -9.45 -1.24
CA ALA A 178 1.23 -8.72 -0.15
C ALA A 178 0.73 -7.27 -0.01
N HIS A 179 0.32 -6.64 -1.12
CA HIS A 179 -0.28 -5.30 -1.12
C HIS A 179 -1.77 -5.32 -0.70
N ASN A 180 -2.45 -6.45 -0.89
CA ASN A 180 -3.84 -6.67 -0.47
C ASN A 180 -3.97 -7.26 0.94
N GLY A 181 -2.85 -7.43 1.67
CA GLY A 181 -2.87 -7.90 3.06
C GLY A 181 -3.09 -9.41 3.24
N GLU A 182 -2.87 -10.22 2.22
CA GLU A 182 -2.87 -11.68 2.31
C GLU A 182 -1.46 -12.21 2.60
N LEU A 183 -0.94 -11.93 3.80
CA LEU A 183 0.21 -12.60 4.42
C LEU A 183 0.08 -12.64 5.94
#